data_AF-A0A968BWJ0-F1
#
_entry.id   AF-A0A968BWJ0-F1
#
_cell.length_a   1.000
_cell.length_b   1.000
_cell.length_c   1.000
_cell.angle_alpha   90.00
_cell.angle_beta   90.00
_cell.angle_gamma   90.00
#
_symmetry.space_group_name_H-M   'P 1'
#
loop_
_entity.id
_entity.type
_entity.pdbx_description
1 polymer ?
#
loop_
_entity_poly.entity_id
_entity_poly.type
_entity_poly.pdbx_seq_one_letter_code
_entity_poly.pdbx_strand_id
1 'polypeptide(L)' 'REASADFSRVLKPFVPAMARCDLSAPFEECDLPPEIKRGVIAYQGELTPDYKYIQDFLD' A
#
# COMPACT_ATOMS: atom_id res chain seq x y z
N ARG A 1 0.67 -21.38 10.90
CA ARG A 1 1.53 -21.79 9.75
C ARG A 1 0.71 -21.79 8.46
N GLU A 2 -0.47 -22.40 8.46
CA GLU A 2 -1.42 -22.39 7.33
C GLU A 2 -1.83 -20.97 6.90
N ALA A 3 -2.24 -20.11 7.84
CA ALA A 3 -2.63 -18.72 7.55
C ALA A 3 -1.54 -17.90 6.82
N SER A 4 -0.27 -18.08 7.17
CA SER A 4 0.84 -17.39 6.50
C SER A 4 1.04 -17.89 5.06
N ALA A 5 0.84 -19.19 4.82
CA ALA A 5 0.95 -19.78 3.49
C ALA A 5 -0.20 -19.32 2.59
N ASP A 6 -1.43 -19.28 3.11
CA ASP A 6 -2.59 -18.78 2.39
C ASP A 6 -2.50 -17.29 2.08
N PHE A 7 -2.08 -16.47 3.05
CA PHE A 7 -1.84 -15.06 2.80
C PHE A 7 -0.79 -14.85 1.72
N SER A 8 0.34 -15.56 1.80
CA SER A 8 1.40 -15.47 0.79
C SER A 8 0.90 -15.87 -0.60
N ARG A 9 0.09 -16.92 -0.71
CA ARG A 9 -0.54 -17.35 -1.97
C ARG A 9 -1.44 -16.26 -2.56
N VAL A 10 -2.23 -15.57 -1.73
CA VAL A 10 -3.10 -14.46 -2.17
C VAL A 10 -2.32 -13.21 -2.54
N LEU A 11 -1.22 -12.91 -1.84
CA LEU A 11 -0.39 -11.74 -2.10
C LEU A 11 0.48 -11.89 -3.35
N LYS A 12 0.94 -13.12 -3.64
CA LYS A 12 1.92 -13.42 -4.70
C LYS A 12 1.58 -12.84 -6.09
N PRO A 13 0.31 -12.83 -6.57
CA PRO A 13 -0.05 -12.21 -7.85
C PRO A 13 0.19 -10.70 -7.92
N PHE A 14 0.18 -9.99 -6.79
CA PHE A 14 0.38 -8.53 -6.74
C PHE A 14 1.85 -8.13 -6.74
N VAL A 15 2.75 -9.03 -6.32
CA VAL A 15 4.19 -8.76 -6.16
C VAL A 15 4.84 -8.20 -7.43
N PRO A 16 4.60 -8.74 -8.65
CA PRO A 16 5.23 -8.20 -9.85
C PRO A 16 4.83 -6.76 -10.18
N ALA A 17 3.58 -6.38 -9.91
CA ALA A 17 3.09 -5.02 -10.14
C ALA A 17 3.68 -4.07 -9.09
N MET A 18 3.69 -4.48 -7.82
CA MET A 18 4.32 -3.71 -6.74
C MET A 18 5.81 -3.46 -7.00
N ALA A 19 6.53 -4.46 -7.50
CA ALA A 19 7.96 -4.36 -7.82
C ALA A 19 8.26 -3.44 -9.02
N ARG A 20 7.25 -3.11 -9.83
CA ARG A 20 7.38 -2.25 -11.01
C ARG A 20 6.81 -0.84 -10.80
N CYS A 21 6.02 -0.57 -9.75
CA CYS A 21 5.54 0.81 -9.52
C CYS A 21 6.74 1.72 -9.31
N ASP A 22 6.74 2.86 -9.99
CA ASP A 22 7.61 3.97 -9.66
C ASP A 22 7.13 4.62 -8.36
N LEU A 23 7.82 4.31 -7.27
CA LEU A 23 7.51 4.86 -5.95
C LEU A 23 8.09 6.27 -5.72
N SER A 24 8.72 6.87 -6.72
CA SER A 24 9.16 8.27 -6.68
C SER A 24 8.08 9.23 -7.16
N ALA A 25 7.11 8.75 -7.95
CA ALA A 25 5.97 9.54 -8.42
C ALA A 25 5.05 9.96 -7.27
N PRO A 26 4.21 11.00 -7.44
CA PRO A 26 3.17 11.34 -6.48
C PRO A 26 2.23 10.16 -6.20
N PHE A 27 1.68 10.07 -4.99
CA PHE A 27 0.82 8.94 -4.59
C PHE A 27 -0.36 8.71 -5.55
N GLU A 28 -0.99 9.78 -6.03
CA GLU A 28 -2.08 9.72 -7.01
C GLU A 28 -1.67 9.04 -8.32
N GLU A 29 -0.40 9.19 -8.72
CA GLU A 29 0.16 8.67 -9.96
C GLU A 29 0.82 7.28 -9.79
N CYS A 30 1.07 6.79 -8.57
CA CYS A 30 1.63 5.44 -8.41
C CYS A 30 0.62 4.37 -8.88
N ASP A 31 1.06 3.59 -9.85
CA ASP A 31 0.34 2.49 -10.49
C ASP A 31 0.41 1.19 -9.67
N LEU A 32 0.17 1.29 -8.37
CA LEU A 32 -0.03 0.11 -7.53
C LEU A 32 -1.40 -0.52 -7.84
N PRO A 33 -1.52 -1.85 -7.77
CA PRO A 33 -2.82 -2.51 -7.84
C PRO A 33 -3.80 -1.85 -6.86
N PRO A 34 -5.04 -1.52 -7.26
CA PRO A 34 -5.98 -0.79 -6.40
C PRO A 34 -6.19 -1.42 -5.03
N GLU A 35 -6.18 -2.75 -4.94
CA GLU A 35 -6.27 -3.52 -3.70
C GLU A 35 -5.12 -3.24 -2.74
N ILE A 36 -3.92 -3.04 -3.28
CA ILE A 36 -2.73 -2.71 -2.50
C ILE A 36 -2.69 -1.21 -2.21
N LYS A 37 -2.98 -0.36 -3.21
CA LYS A 37 -2.93 1.11 -3.08
C LYS A 37 -3.83 1.63 -1.96
N ARG A 38 -5.06 1.10 -1.85
CA ARG A 38 -5.99 1.43 -0.75
C ARG A 38 -5.48 1.03 0.63
N GLY A 39 -4.56 0.07 0.71
CA GLY A 39 -3.94 -0.36 1.98
C GLY A 39 -2.66 0.40 2.34
N VAL A 40 -2.22 1.37 1.54
CA VAL A 40 -1.03 2.18 1.82
C VAL A 40 -1.41 3.27 2.82
N ILE A 41 -0.94 3.15 4.06
CA ILE A 41 -1.23 4.12 5.13
C ILE A 41 -0.37 5.38 5.02
N ALA A 42 0.91 5.20 4.71
CA ALA A 42 1.88 6.27 4.56
C ALA A 42 2.70 6.09 3.29
N TYR A 43 3.02 7.21 2.65
CA TYR A 43 3.75 7.26 1.39
C TYR A 43 4.71 8.45 1.42
N GLN A 44 6.00 8.21 1.17
CA GLN A 44 7.05 9.24 1.18
C GLN A 44 7.07 10.13 2.44
N GLY A 45 6.73 9.56 3.61
CA GLY A 45 6.75 10.26 4.90
C GLY A 45 5.43 10.95 5.29
N GLU A 46 4.43 10.94 4.41
CA GLU A 46 3.13 11.58 4.62
C GLU A 46 2.01 10.53 4.73
N LEU A 47 0.96 10.83 5.50
CA LEU A 47 -0.27 10.03 5.50
C LEU A 47 -0.98 10.15 4.15
N THR A 48 -1.38 9.02 3.58
CA THR A 48 -2.16 9.00 2.33
C THR A 48 -3.58 9.55 2.57
N PRO A 49 -4.30 9.99 1.53
CA PRO A 49 -5.56 10.73 1.68
C PRO A 49 -6.58 10.07 2.63
N ASP A 50 -6.81 8.76 2.49
CA ASP A 50 -7.78 8.01 3.28
C ASP A 50 -7.38 7.85 4.75
N TYR A 51 -6.11 8.06 5.08
CA TYR A 51 -5.55 7.88 6.41
C TYR A 51 -5.16 9.20 7.09
N LYS A 52 -5.39 10.35 6.45
CA LYS A 52 -5.12 11.68 7.04
C LYS A 52 -5.79 11.90 8.39
N TYR A 53 -6.95 11.27 8.61
CA TYR A 53 -7.68 11.34 9.89
C TYR A 53 -6.85 10.82 11.08
N ILE A 54 -5.83 9.97 10.85
CA ILE A 54 -4.96 9.47 11.93
C ILE A 54 -4.22 10.64 12.60
N GLN A 55 -3.92 11.71 11.86
CA GLN A 55 -3.24 12.89 12.41
C GLN A 55 -4.00 13.51 13.59
N ASP A 56 -5.33 13.38 13.62
CA ASP A 56 -6.19 13.89 14.70
C ASP A 56 -6.02 13.11 16.02
N PHE A 57 -5.23 12.03 16.03
CA PHE A 57 -5.04 11.12 17.17
C PHE A 57 -3.57 10.95 17.59
N LEU A 58 -2.64 11.75 17.05
CA LEU A 58 -1.20 11.63 17.33
C LEU A 58 -0.69 12.54 18.47
N ASP A 59 -1.60 13.18 19.20
CA ASP A 59 -1.32 14.04 20.36
C ASP A 59 -1.19 13.27 21.70
#